data_AF-A0A6A2XH39-F1
#
_entry.id   AF-A0A6A2XH39-F1
#
_cell.length_a   1.000
_cell.length_b   1.000
_cell.length_c   1.000
_cell.angle_alpha   90.00
_cell.angle_beta   90.00
_cell.angle_gamma   90.00
#
_symmetry.space_group_name_H-M   'P 1'
#
loop_
_entity.id
_entity.type
_entity.pdbx_description
1 polymer ?
#
loop_
_entity_poly.entity_id
_entity_poly.type
_entity_poly.pdbx_seq_one_letter_code
_entity_poly.pdbx_strand_id
1 'polypeptide(L)'
;MGIGEAEAFSERLKRELHALEVANVHVILESHPLVDEVLQGLEGATSCADDMDDWLGMLNVKLRHMREDIDSIETRNKKLEMQSVNNKALIEELDKILERLRVPSEYAACLTGGSFDETRMLQNVEACEWLTGVLRGLQVPNLDPTYAKMRAAREFANELRASTKASRNPTVWLEASTGGSQSGNSADTSAVSDAYAKMLTIFIPLLVDESSFFAHFMCFEVPALTTPGAVANGSKGGSNDDDLGIMDIDDNDSKAGKTSADLQSLNRSLQDLLDGIQEDFYAVVDWDYKIDPLRCISMHGITERYLSGKKADAAGFVRLLLGALESRISTQFSRFVNEACHQIERNERNVRQVGVLSYIPRFATLATRMEQYIQGQSRDLVDQAYTKFVSVLFATLEKLAQTDPKYADIFVLENYAAFQNSLYDLANVVPTLAKFYHQASEAYEQACTRHISMIIYYQFERLFQIARKIEDLVHNFSRRDIQTIADC
;
A
#
# COMPACT_ATOMS: atom_id res chain seq x y z
N MET A 1 5.57 -11.16 -122.25
CA MET A 1 4.61 -10.19 -121.71
C MET A 1 5.41 -8.99 -121.26
N GLY A 2 5.21 -7.85 -121.93
CA GLY A 2 6.08 -6.68 -121.86
C GLY A 2 5.91 -5.92 -120.54
N ILE A 3 6.93 -5.15 -120.15
CA ILE A 3 7.03 -4.41 -118.88
C ILE A 3 5.77 -3.54 -118.61
N GLY A 4 5.10 -3.02 -119.64
CA GLY A 4 3.84 -2.28 -119.51
C GLY A 4 2.62 -3.10 -119.05
N GLU A 5 2.60 -4.42 -119.26
CA GLU A 5 1.55 -5.31 -118.71
C GLU A 5 1.75 -5.56 -117.21
N ALA A 6 3.00 -5.64 -116.75
CA ALA A 6 3.33 -5.79 -115.33
C ALA A 6 3.07 -4.49 -114.54
N GLU A 7 3.35 -3.33 -115.14
CA GLU A 7 3.08 -2.02 -114.54
C GLU A 7 1.57 -1.74 -114.47
N ALA A 8 0.81 -2.11 -115.52
CA ALA A 8 -0.65 -2.06 -115.51
C ALA A 8 -1.28 -3.02 -114.48
N PHE A 9 -0.69 -4.21 -114.27
CA PHE A 9 -1.11 -5.17 -113.25
C PHE A 9 -0.80 -4.68 -111.82
N SER A 10 0.38 -4.10 -111.60
CA SER A 10 0.76 -3.47 -110.32
C SER A 10 -0.17 -2.31 -109.96
N GLU A 11 -0.48 -1.45 -110.93
CA GLU A 11 -1.46 -0.37 -110.76
C GLU A 11 -2.88 -0.88 -110.49
N ARG A 12 -3.26 -2.03 -111.06
CA ARG A 12 -4.54 -2.69 -110.76
C ARG A 12 -4.56 -3.23 -109.33
N LEU A 13 -3.50 -3.92 -108.90
CA LEU A 13 -3.38 -4.42 -107.53
C LEU A 13 -3.36 -3.30 -106.50
N LYS A 14 -2.70 -2.17 -106.78
CA LYS A 14 -2.73 -1.00 -105.90
C LYS A 14 -4.13 -0.41 -105.78
N ARG A 15 -4.91 -0.35 -106.87
CA ARG A 15 -6.31 0.10 -106.82
C ARG A 15 -7.20 -0.88 -106.06
N GLU A 16 -7.02 -2.18 -106.25
CA GLU A 16 -7.77 -3.20 -105.50
C GLU A 16 -7.40 -3.19 -104.02
N LEU A 17 -6.12 -3.06 -103.67
CA LEU A 17 -5.66 -2.89 -102.29
C LEU A 17 -6.24 -1.62 -101.67
N HIS A 18 -6.16 -0.48 -102.37
CA HIS A 18 -6.71 0.77 -101.86
C HIS A 18 -8.23 0.71 -101.71
N ALA A 19 -8.93 0.06 -102.63
CA ALA A 19 -10.38 -0.17 -102.51
C ALA A 19 -10.72 -1.08 -101.32
N LEU A 20 -9.91 -2.13 -101.08
CA LEU A 20 -10.04 -3.00 -99.90
C LEU A 20 -9.72 -2.25 -98.60
N GLU A 21 -8.69 -1.39 -98.59
CA GLU A 21 -8.34 -0.55 -97.44
C GLU A 21 -9.46 0.43 -97.12
N VAL A 22 -10.02 1.11 -98.14
CA VAL A 22 -11.17 2.01 -97.98
C VAL A 22 -12.40 1.24 -97.50
N ALA A 23 -12.68 0.06 -98.05
CA ALA A 23 -13.78 -0.78 -97.61
C ALA A 23 -13.59 -1.25 -96.16
N ASN A 24 -12.39 -1.67 -95.77
CA ASN A 24 -12.08 -2.02 -94.38
C ASN A 24 -12.23 -0.82 -93.45
N VAL A 25 -11.72 0.36 -93.82
CA VAL A 25 -11.88 1.59 -93.03
C VAL A 25 -13.36 1.94 -92.89
N HIS A 26 -14.15 1.78 -93.95
CA HIS A 26 -15.58 2.03 -93.89
C HIS A 26 -16.30 1.06 -92.95
N VAL A 27 -16.00 -0.25 -93.04
CA VAL A 27 -16.55 -1.28 -92.13
C VAL A 27 -16.15 -1.02 -90.68
N ILE A 28 -14.93 -0.56 -90.42
CA ILE A 28 -14.47 -0.17 -89.07
C ILE A 28 -15.23 1.07 -88.58
N LEU A 29 -15.45 2.07 -89.44
CA LEU A 29 -16.20 3.28 -89.08
C LEU A 29 -17.69 3.01 -88.87
N GLU A 30 -18.30 2.09 -89.64
CA GLU A 30 -19.69 1.66 -89.45
C GLU A 30 -19.88 0.83 -88.17
N SER A 31 -18.86 0.10 -87.73
CA SER A 31 -18.90 -0.67 -86.47
C SER A 31 -18.57 0.15 -85.23
N HIS A 32 -17.96 1.33 -85.38
CA HIS A 32 -17.64 2.26 -84.28
C HIS A 32 -18.82 2.56 -83.32
N PRO A 33 -20.03 2.95 -83.78
CA PRO A 33 -21.14 3.24 -82.87
C PRO A 33 -21.59 2.00 -82.07
N LEU A 34 -21.47 0.80 -82.65
CA LEU A 34 -21.79 -0.45 -81.95
C LEU A 34 -20.72 -0.76 -80.89
N VAL A 35 -19.45 -0.51 -81.20
CA VAL A 35 -18.34 -0.64 -80.25
C VAL A 35 -18.49 0.35 -79.11
N ASP A 36 -18.86 1.60 -79.38
CA ASP A 36 -19.12 2.62 -78.35
C ASP A 36 -20.28 2.23 -77.44
N GLU A 37 -21.38 1.70 -77.99
CA GLU A 37 -22.52 1.21 -77.19
C GLU A 37 -22.10 0.05 -76.28
N VAL A 38 -21.29 -0.88 -76.77
CA VAL A 38 -20.74 -1.99 -75.97
C VAL A 38 -19.79 -1.46 -74.89
N LEU A 39 -18.91 -0.50 -75.20
CA LEU A 39 -18.01 0.11 -74.23
C LEU A 39 -18.79 0.84 -73.13
N GLN A 40 -19.81 1.62 -73.50
CA GLN A 40 -20.69 2.29 -72.53
C GLN A 40 -21.46 1.28 -71.67
N GLY A 41 -21.91 0.17 -72.26
CA GLY A 41 -22.53 -0.93 -71.54
C GLY A 41 -21.56 -1.62 -70.55
N LEU A 42 -20.30 -1.81 -70.95
CA LEU A 42 -19.24 -2.35 -70.09
C LEU A 42 -18.85 -1.40 -68.97
N GLU A 43 -18.76 -0.09 -69.23
CA GLU A 43 -18.56 0.93 -68.20
C GLU A 43 -19.71 0.94 -67.19
N GLY A 44 -20.96 0.88 -67.66
CA GLY A 44 -22.13 0.78 -66.78
C GLY A 44 -22.15 -0.50 -65.94
N ALA A 45 -21.77 -1.63 -66.53
CA ALA A 45 -21.61 -2.89 -65.81
C ALA A 45 -20.47 -2.85 -64.79
N THR A 46 -19.36 -2.17 -65.11
CA THR A 46 -18.20 -2.00 -64.22
C THR A 46 -18.57 -1.13 -63.03
N SER A 47 -19.22 0.03 -63.26
CA SER A 47 -19.73 0.89 -62.18
C SER A 47 -20.71 0.16 -61.27
N CYS A 48 -21.58 -0.68 -61.82
CA CYS A 48 -22.50 -1.50 -61.03
C CYS A 48 -21.75 -2.56 -60.20
N ALA A 49 -20.68 -3.14 -60.74
CA ALA A 49 -19.84 -4.09 -60.01
C ALA A 49 -19.07 -3.40 -58.86
N ASP A 50 -18.55 -2.19 -59.09
CA ASP A 50 -17.90 -1.38 -58.06
C ASP A 50 -18.88 -1.02 -56.92
N ASP A 51 -20.10 -0.58 -57.26
CA ASP A 51 -21.15 -0.33 -56.27
C ASP A 51 -21.44 -1.62 -55.46
N MET A 52 -21.58 -2.77 -56.12
CA MET A 52 -21.80 -4.04 -55.43
C MET A 52 -20.65 -4.40 -54.49
N ASP A 53 -19.40 -4.13 -54.85
CA ASP A 53 -18.23 -4.36 -53.99
C ASP A 53 -18.26 -3.47 -52.74
N ASP A 54 -18.59 -2.18 -52.90
CA ASP A 54 -18.79 -1.24 -51.78
C ASP A 54 -19.89 -1.71 -50.82
N TRP A 55 -21.03 -2.17 -51.37
CA TRP A 55 -22.13 -2.72 -50.57
C TRP A 55 -21.72 -4.00 -49.83
N LEU A 56 -20.99 -4.90 -50.49
CA LEU A 56 -20.46 -6.11 -49.86
C LEU A 56 -19.44 -5.77 -48.76
N GLY A 57 -18.58 -4.78 -48.99
CA GLY A 57 -17.65 -4.25 -47.99
C GLY A 57 -18.38 -3.75 -46.73
N MET A 58 -19.40 -2.91 -46.91
CA MET A 58 -20.23 -2.42 -45.80
C MET A 58 -20.94 -3.56 -45.04
N LEU A 59 -21.48 -4.55 -45.77
CA LEU A 59 -22.15 -5.70 -45.16
C LEU A 59 -21.17 -6.59 -44.39
N ASN A 60 -19.97 -6.81 -44.90
CA ASN A 60 -18.93 -7.57 -44.22
C ASN A 60 -18.51 -6.90 -42.91
N VAL A 61 -18.32 -5.58 -42.90
CA VAL A 61 -18.02 -4.83 -41.67
C VAL A 61 -19.16 -4.96 -40.65
N LYS A 62 -20.42 -4.85 -41.09
CA LYS A 62 -21.58 -5.04 -40.20
C LYS A 62 -21.66 -6.46 -39.65
N LEU A 63 -21.43 -7.48 -40.48
CA LEU A 63 -21.43 -8.88 -40.05
C LEU A 63 -20.30 -9.18 -39.06
N ARG A 64 -19.14 -8.54 -39.23
CA ARG A 64 -18.02 -8.63 -38.29
C ARG A 64 -18.40 -8.05 -36.93
N HIS A 65 -18.91 -6.82 -36.89
CA HIS A 65 -19.37 -6.22 -35.62
C HIS A 65 -20.50 -7.03 -34.97
N MET A 66 -21.49 -7.49 -35.76
CA MET A 66 -22.55 -8.35 -35.23
C MET A 66 -22.00 -9.66 -34.64
N ARG A 67 -20.97 -10.25 -35.24
CA ARG A 67 -20.32 -11.46 -34.72
C ARG A 67 -19.61 -11.18 -33.40
N GLU A 68 -18.88 -10.07 -33.31
CA GLU A 68 -18.20 -9.61 -32.09
C GLU A 68 -19.22 -9.32 -30.96
N ASP A 69 -20.33 -8.65 -31.29
CA ASP A 69 -21.42 -8.39 -30.35
C ASP A 69 -22.09 -9.68 -29.85
N ILE A 70 -22.38 -10.63 -30.75
CA ILE A 70 -22.96 -11.92 -30.39
C ILE A 70 -22.01 -12.69 -29.45
N ASP A 71 -20.71 -12.73 -29.74
CA ASP A 71 -19.73 -13.42 -28.90
C ASP A 71 -19.61 -12.75 -27.51
N SER A 72 -19.64 -11.41 -27.46
CA SER A 72 -19.67 -10.64 -26.21
C SER A 72 -20.94 -10.91 -25.38
N ILE A 73 -22.10 -11.00 -26.02
CA ILE A 73 -23.37 -11.36 -25.36
C ILE A 73 -23.33 -12.80 -24.86
N GLU A 74 -22.84 -13.74 -25.66
CA GLU A 74 -22.75 -15.15 -25.28
C GLU A 74 -21.82 -15.36 -24.09
N THR A 75 -20.63 -14.76 -24.11
CA THR A 75 -19.66 -14.84 -23.01
C THR A 75 -20.22 -14.21 -21.73
N ARG A 76 -20.88 -13.05 -21.83
CA ARG A 76 -21.57 -12.42 -20.68
C ARG A 76 -22.71 -13.29 -20.14
N ASN A 77 -23.54 -13.89 -21.00
CA ASN A 77 -24.64 -14.75 -20.59
C ASN A 77 -24.13 -16.01 -19.89
N LYS A 78 -23.08 -16.66 -20.40
CA LYS A 78 -22.44 -17.81 -19.74
C LYS A 78 -21.96 -17.46 -18.33
N LYS A 79 -21.35 -16.27 -18.15
CA LYS A 79 -20.91 -15.76 -16.84
C LYS A 79 -22.09 -15.53 -15.88
N LEU A 80 -23.17 -14.89 -16.36
CA LEU A 80 -24.38 -14.65 -15.55
C LEU A 80 -25.08 -15.95 -15.16
N GLU A 81 -25.15 -16.93 -16.06
CA GLU A 81 -25.71 -18.25 -15.77
C GLU A 81 -24.89 -18.97 -14.70
N MET A 82 -23.56 -18.96 -14.83
CA MET A 82 -22.67 -19.54 -13.84
C MET A 82 -22.82 -18.87 -12.46
N GLN A 83 -22.85 -17.53 -12.41
CA GLN A 83 -23.10 -16.78 -11.18
C GLN A 83 -24.46 -17.13 -10.56
N SER A 84 -25.51 -17.29 -11.37
CA SER A 84 -26.85 -17.66 -10.91
C SER A 84 -26.86 -19.06 -10.27
N VAL A 85 -26.24 -20.04 -10.93
CA VAL A 85 -26.10 -21.41 -10.40
C VAL A 85 -25.30 -21.41 -9.10
N ASN A 86 -24.19 -20.67 -9.06
CA ASN A 86 -23.31 -20.57 -7.90
C ASN A 86 -23.99 -19.88 -6.72
N ASN A 87 -24.73 -18.79 -6.94
CA ASN A 87 -25.53 -18.14 -5.91
C ASN A 87 -26.60 -19.08 -5.33
N LYS A 88 -27.26 -19.87 -6.18
CA LYS A 88 -28.24 -20.85 -5.72
C LYS A 88 -27.59 -21.93 -4.85
N ALA A 89 -26.44 -22.47 -5.27
CA ALA A 89 -25.70 -23.44 -4.48
C ALA A 89 -25.22 -22.86 -3.14
N LEU A 90 -24.75 -21.60 -3.13
CA LEU A 90 -24.33 -20.90 -1.93
C LEU A 90 -25.49 -20.70 -0.95
N ILE A 91 -26.67 -20.29 -1.43
CA ILE A 91 -27.88 -20.17 -0.62
C ILE A 91 -28.27 -21.52 -0.02
N GLU A 92 -28.26 -22.59 -0.82
CA GLU A 92 -28.57 -23.95 -0.33
C GLU A 92 -27.58 -24.41 0.78
N GLU A 93 -26.28 -24.12 0.64
CA GLU A 93 -25.30 -24.42 1.70
C GLU A 93 -25.49 -23.53 2.94
N LEU A 94 -25.79 -22.23 2.76
CA LEU A 94 -26.08 -21.33 3.87
C LEU A 94 -27.33 -21.77 4.63
N ASP A 95 -28.39 -22.18 3.93
CA ASP A 95 -29.61 -22.70 4.55
C ASP A 95 -29.32 -23.96 5.36
N LYS A 96 -28.50 -24.89 4.85
CA LYS A 96 -28.06 -26.08 5.62
C LYS A 96 -27.32 -25.68 6.90
N ILE A 97 -26.44 -24.68 6.84
CA ILE A 97 -25.70 -24.20 8.02
C ILE A 97 -26.66 -23.50 8.99
N LEU A 98 -27.56 -22.65 8.50
CA LEU A 98 -28.54 -21.95 9.31
C LEU A 98 -29.50 -22.91 10.00
N GLU A 99 -29.99 -23.94 9.32
CA GLU A 99 -30.81 -24.99 9.91
C GLU A 99 -30.08 -25.73 11.03
N ARG A 100 -28.79 -26.01 10.84
CA ARG A 100 -27.94 -26.65 11.87
C ARG A 100 -27.66 -25.75 13.07
N LEU A 101 -27.60 -24.44 12.88
CA LEU A 101 -27.34 -23.45 13.93
C LEU A 101 -28.62 -22.95 14.62
N ARG A 102 -29.80 -23.22 14.04
CA ARG A 102 -31.08 -22.77 14.58
C ARG A 102 -31.37 -23.46 15.90
N VAL A 103 -31.30 -22.70 16.99
CA VAL A 103 -31.66 -23.19 18.33
C VAL A 103 -33.18 -23.35 18.42
N PRO A 104 -33.70 -24.55 18.73
CA PRO A 104 -35.11 -24.75 19.02
C PRO A 104 -35.56 -23.84 20.17
N SER A 105 -36.74 -23.22 20.03
CA SER A 105 -37.25 -22.25 21.04
C SER A 105 -37.37 -22.85 22.45
N GLU A 106 -37.61 -24.16 22.52
CA GLU A 106 -37.70 -24.95 23.76
C GLU A 106 -36.35 -24.96 24.51
N TYR A 107 -35.25 -25.15 23.78
CA TYR A 107 -33.90 -25.13 24.36
C TYR A 107 -33.38 -23.72 24.62
N ALA A 108 -33.76 -22.74 23.79
CA ALA A 108 -33.34 -21.35 23.97
C ALA A 108 -33.82 -20.77 25.32
N ALA A 109 -35.06 -21.06 25.71
CA ALA A 109 -35.62 -20.64 27.01
C ALA A 109 -34.90 -21.31 28.20
N CYS A 110 -34.51 -22.58 28.05
CA CYS A 110 -33.76 -23.31 29.07
C CYS A 110 -32.34 -22.76 29.25
N LEU A 111 -31.65 -22.42 28.15
CA LEU A 111 -30.24 -22.00 28.16
C LEU A 111 -29.99 -20.54 28.57
N THR A 112 -30.98 -19.64 28.45
CA THR A 112 -30.80 -18.19 28.72
C THR A 112 -31.39 -17.70 30.04
N GLY A 113 -32.31 -18.45 30.66
CA GLY A 113 -33.01 -17.99 31.87
C GLY A 113 -33.76 -19.05 32.68
N GLY A 114 -33.50 -20.35 32.45
CA GLY A 114 -34.11 -21.42 33.23
C GLY A 114 -33.57 -21.45 34.68
N SER A 115 -34.44 -21.61 35.68
CA SER A 115 -33.99 -22.02 37.01
C SER A 115 -33.46 -23.45 36.97
N PHE A 116 -32.41 -23.72 37.74
CA PHE A 116 -31.86 -25.07 37.94
C PHE A 116 -32.69 -25.86 38.98
N ASP A 117 -34.01 -25.73 38.95
CA ASP A 117 -34.89 -26.48 39.84
C ASP A 117 -35.00 -27.94 39.37
N GLU A 118 -35.18 -28.87 40.32
CA GLU A 118 -35.18 -30.33 40.09
C GLU A 118 -36.21 -30.75 39.02
N THR A 119 -37.32 -30.01 38.89
CA THR A 119 -38.37 -30.25 37.88
C THR A 119 -37.97 -29.93 36.43
N ARG A 120 -36.98 -29.05 36.23
CA ARG A 120 -36.50 -28.60 34.90
C ARG A 120 -35.10 -29.15 34.56
N MET A 121 -34.49 -29.88 35.50
CA MET A 121 -33.13 -30.38 35.36
C MET A 121 -32.97 -31.30 34.14
N LEU A 122 -33.94 -32.18 33.86
CA LEU A 122 -33.90 -33.07 32.69
C LEU A 122 -33.92 -32.29 31.37
N GLN A 123 -34.80 -31.29 31.24
CA GLN A 123 -34.90 -30.43 30.05
C GLN A 123 -33.64 -29.57 29.85
N ASN A 124 -33.05 -29.08 30.95
CA ASN A 124 -31.79 -28.34 30.90
C ASN A 124 -30.63 -29.25 30.45
N VAL A 125 -30.59 -30.51 30.90
CA VAL A 125 -29.59 -31.50 30.46
C VAL A 125 -29.76 -31.82 28.99
N GLU A 126 -30.99 -32.10 28.52
CA GLU A 126 -31.28 -32.35 27.10
C GLU A 126 -30.90 -31.15 26.21
N ALA A 127 -31.17 -29.92 26.65
CA ALA A 127 -30.77 -28.70 25.93
C ALA A 127 -29.24 -28.55 25.85
N CYS A 128 -28.52 -28.86 26.94
CA CYS A 128 -27.06 -28.85 26.98
C CYS A 128 -26.45 -29.97 26.12
N GLU A 129 -27.05 -31.16 26.10
CA GLU A 129 -26.63 -32.28 25.25
C GLU A 129 -26.85 -31.94 23.77
N TRP A 130 -27.98 -31.33 23.43
CA TRP A 130 -28.24 -30.82 22.08
C TRP A 130 -27.20 -29.78 21.66
N LEU A 131 -26.94 -28.78 22.52
CA LEU A 131 -25.93 -27.74 22.27
C LEU A 131 -24.54 -28.36 22.05
N THR A 132 -24.17 -29.32 22.90
CA THR A 132 -22.90 -30.06 22.78
C THR A 132 -22.83 -30.85 21.48
N GLY A 133 -23.93 -31.47 21.07
CA GLY A 133 -24.05 -32.17 19.79
C GLY A 133 -23.88 -31.24 18.60
N VAL A 134 -24.51 -30.07 18.61
CA VAL A 134 -24.35 -29.02 17.58
C VAL A 134 -22.92 -28.52 17.54
N LEU A 135 -22.31 -28.20 18.69
CA LEU A 135 -20.92 -27.75 18.78
C LEU A 135 -19.93 -28.79 18.27
N ARG A 136 -20.15 -30.08 18.54
CA ARG A 136 -19.37 -31.19 17.97
C ARG A 136 -19.60 -31.34 16.46
N GLY A 137 -20.83 -31.10 16.00
CA GLY A 137 -21.16 -31.00 14.59
C GLY A 137 -20.44 -29.83 13.88
N LEU A 138 -20.05 -28.81 14.64
CA LEU A 138 -19.26 -27.65 14.19
C LEU A 138 -17.74 -27.82 14.41
N GLN A 139 -17.27 -29.07 14.48
CA GLN A 139 -15.86 -29.44 14.57
C GLN A 139 -15.46 -30.40 13.44
N VAL A 140 -14.16 -30.61 13.26
CA VAL A 140 -13.59 -31.59 12.31
C VAL A 140 -14.16 -32.98 12.64
N PRO A 141 -14.67 -33.75 11.65
CA PRO A 141 -14.48 -33.62 10.20
C PRO A 141 -15.59 -32.87 9.43
N ASN A 142 -16.59 -32.31 10.10
CA ASN A 142 -17.78 -31.74 9.44
C ASN A 142 -17.59 -30.31 8.89
N LEU A 143 -16.49 -29.64 9.28
CA LEU A 143 -16.04 -28.37 8.72
C LEU A 143 -14.65 -28.53 8.14
N ASP A 144 -14.34 -27.71 7.14
CA ASP A 144 -13.03 -27.69 6.50
C ASP A 144 -11.91 -27.57 7.56
N PRO A 145 -10.85 -28.40 7.49
CA PRO A 145 -9.70 -28.32 8.40
C PRO A 145 -9.09 -26.93 8.52
N THR A 146 -9.26 -26.09 7.50
CA THR A 146 -8.83 -24.68 7.46
C THR A 146 -9.48 -23.84 8.55
N TYR A 147 -10.78 -24.02 8.78
CA TYR A 147 -11.51 -23.31 9.83
C TYR A 147 -11.01 -23.71 11.23
N ALA A 148 -10.60 -24.97 11.42
CA ALA A 148 -9.99 -25.41 12.67
C ALA A 148 -8.65 -24.71 12.93
N LYS A 149 -7.85 -24.43 11.89
CA LYS A 149 -6.60 -23.66 12.03
C LYS A 149 -6.86 -22.20 12.43
N MET A 150 -7.85 -21.54 11.80
CA MET A 150 -8.23 -20.17 12.17
C MET A 150 -8.76 -20.08 13.59
N ARG A 151 -9.65 -21.03 13.97
CA ARG A 151 -10.17 -21.13 15.33
C ARG A 151 -9.05 -21.35 16.35
N ALA A 152 -8.15 -22.29 16.11
CA ALA A 152 -7.03 -22.56 17.01
C ALA A 152 -6.12 -21.34 17.20
N ALA A 153 -5.85 -20.58 16.13
CA ALA A 153 -5.07 -19.34 16.22
C ALA A 153 -5.79 -18.24 17.02
N ARG A 154 -7.11 -18.10 16.84
CA ARG A 154 -7.95 -17.17 17.59
C ARG A 154 -8.03 -17.56 19.07
N GLU A 155 -8.25 -18.83 19.37
CA GLU A 155 -8.28 -19.38 20.73
C GLU A 155 -6.94 -19.19 21.42
N PHE A 156 -5.83 -19.50 20.75
CA PHE A 156 -4.48 -19.25 21.26
C PHE A 156 -4.26 -17.78 21.64
N ALA A 157 -4.68 -16.84 20.77
CA ALA A 157 -4.57 -15.41 21.07
C ALA A 157 -5.48 -14.98 22.24
N ASN A 158 -6.70 -15.53 22.32
CA ASN A 158 -7.65 -15.24 23.39
C ASN A 158 -7.19 -15.80 24.75
N GLU A 159 -6.64 -17.01 24.76
CA GLU A 159 -6.07 -17.66 25.96
C GLU A 159 -4.90 -16.85 26.50
N LEU A 160 -3.95 -16.47 25.63
CA LEU A 160 -2.84 -15.60 26.02
C LEU A 160 -3.33 -14.25 26.58
N ARG A 161 -4.38 -13.68 25.96
CA ARG A 161 -5.00 -12.43 26.44
C ARG A 161 -5.61 -12.60 27.83
N ALA A 162 -6.26 -13.73 28.09
CA ALA A 162 -6.89 -14.02 29.38
C ALA A 162 -5.87 -14.33 30.48
N SER A 163 -4.76 -15.00 30.15
CA SER A 163 -3.71 -15.36 31.12
C SER A 163 -2.80 -14.19 31.46
N THR A 164 -2.68 -13.19 30.58
CA THR A 164 -1.71 -12.10 30.72
C THR A 164 -2.37 -10.82 31.26
N LYS A 165 -1.93 -10.37 32.44
CA LYS A 165 -2.37 -9.08 33.00
C LYS A 165 -1.65 -7.93 32.32
N ALA A 166 -2.41 -7.02 31.69
CA ALA A 166 -1.88 -5.79 31.11
C ALA A 166 -1.36 -4.82 32.19
N SER A 167 -0.32 -4.05 31.87
CA SER A 167 0.22 -3.02 32.75
C SER A 167 -0.80 -1.90 32.98
N ARG A 168 -0.89 -1.37 34.20
CA ARG A 168 -1.78 -0.23 34.53
C ARG A 168 -1.34 1.08 33.86
N ASN A 169 -0.07 1.20 33.45
CA ASN A 169 0.50 2.41 32.87
C ASN A 169 1.51 2.07 31.74
N PRO A 170 1.03 1.77 30.51
CA PRO A 170 1.90 1.40 29.39
C PRO A 170 2.78 2.56 28.88
N THR A 171 2.39 3.81 29.14
CA THR A 171 3.05 5.03 28.66
C THR A 171 4.13 5.59 29.58
N VAL A 172 4.36 4.97 30.75
CA VAL A 172 5.40 5.42 31.68
C VAL A 172 6.76 4.90 31.20
N TRP A 173 7.36 5.62 30.26
CA TRP A 173 8.76 5.41 29.86
C TRP A 173 9.75 6.14 30.79
N LEU A 174 9.24 7.01 31.67
CA LEU A 174 10.02 7.82 32.60
C LEU A 174 10.26 7.15 33.97
N GLU A 175 9.65 6.02 34.32
CA GLU A 175 9.98 5.30 35.57
C GLU A 175 10.63 3.96 35.26
N ALA A 176 11.91 3.99 34.88
CA ALA A 176 12.77 2.85 35.16
C ALA A 176 13.14 2.93 36.64
N SER A 177 12.58 2.02 37.44
CA SER A 177 12.90 1.86 38.85
C SER A 177 14.42 1.71 39.01
N THR A 178 14.99 2.59 39.83
CA THR A 178 16.31 2.44 40.41
C THR A 178 16.34 1.15 41.22
N GLY A 179 17.17 0.19 40.83
CA GLY A 179 17.58 -0.93 41.69
C GLY A 179 16.70 -2.18 41.63
N GLY A 180 17.31 -3.27 41.13
CA GLY A 180 17.08 -4.67 41.50
C GLY A 180 15.64 -5.14 41.76
N SER A 181 15.04 -5.84 40.78
CA SER A 181 14.17 -7.03 40.94
C SER A 181 13.16 -7.27 39.80
N GLN A 182 13.44 -6.84 38.56
CA GLN A 182 12.65 -7.30 37.40
C GLN A 182 13.45 -8.28 36.54
N SER A 183 13.79 -9.44 37.11
CA SER A 183 14.31 -10.60 36.37
C SER A 183 13.27 -11.71 36.23
N GLY A 184 11.99 -11.47 36.59
CA GLY A 184 10.95 -12.49 36.65
C GLY A 184 10.04 -12.67 35.43
N ASN A 185 10.00 -11.73 34.47
CA ASN A 185 8.91 -11.68 33.46
C ASN A 185 9.38 -11.75 31.99
N SER A 186 10.66 -11.95 31.71
CA SER A 186 11.19 -11.92 30.34
C SER A 186 10.85 -13.17 29.51
N ALA A 187 10.56 -14.31 30.15
CA ALA A 187 10.24 -15.55 29.44
C ALA A 187 8.78 -15.62 28.95
N ASP A 188 7.83 -15.04 29.69
CA ASP A 188 6.40 -15.05 29.34
C ASP A 188 6.04 -14.03 28.24
N THR A 189 6.88 -13.03 28.02
CA THR A 189 6.58 -11.93 27.08
C THR A 189 6.91 -12.25 25.62
N SER A 190 7.69 -13.30 25.33
CA SER A 190 7.97 -13.73 23.95
C SER A 190 6.74 -14.36 23.29
N ALA A 191 6.02 -15.23 24.03
CA ALA A 191 4.78 -15.85 23.56
C ALA A 191 3.68 -14.81 23.26
N VAL A 192 3.63 -13.73 24.04
CA VAL A 192 2.77 -12.57 23.82
C VAL A 192 3.11 -11.87 22.49
N SER A 193 4.40 -11.69 22.19
CA SER A 193 4.84 -11.04 20.93
C SER A 193 4.53 -11.86 19.68
N ASP A 194 4.42 -13.18 19.82
CA ASP A 194 4.20 -14.09 18.70
C ASP A 194 2.71 -14.24 18.32
N ALA A 195 1.77 -13.80 19.16
CA ALA A 195 0.34 -14.01 18.92
C ALA A 195 -0.12 -13.33 17.61
N TYR A 196 0.19 -12.04 17.46
CA TYR A 196 -0.12 -11.30 16.24
C TYR A 196 0.56 -11.90 14.99
N ALA A 197 1.84 -12.25 15.11
CA ALA A 197 2.62 -12.85 14.04
C ALA A 197 2.03 -14.20 13.58
N LYS A 198 1.64 -15.06 14.52
CA LYS A 198 0.99 -16.35 14.26
C LYS A 198 -0.37 -16.17 13.60
N MET A 199 -1.16 -15.19 14.06
CA MET A 199 -2.44 -14.86 13.42
C MET A 199 -2.25 -14.47 11.97
N LEU A 200 -1.33 -13.54 11.66
CA LEU A 200 -1.06 -13.16 10.27
C LEU A 200 -0.57 -14.36 9.43
N THR A 201 0.31 -15.19 9.99
CA THR A 201 0.88 -16.35 9.29
C THR A 201 -0.18 -17.41 8.93
N ILE A 202 -1.22 -17.54 9.74
CA ILE A 202 -2.31 -18.49 9.51
C ILE A 202 -3.41 -17.87 8.66
N PHE A 203 -3.87 -16.65 8.98
CA PHE A 203 -5.03 -16.05 8.34
C PHE A 203 -4.71 -15.52 6.95
N ILE A 204 -3.57 -14.85 6.74
CA ILE A 204 -3.30 -14.17 5.47
C ILE A 204 -3.27 -15.12 4.27
N PRO A 205 -2.59 -16.28 4.31
CA PRO A 205 -2.64 -17.24 3.20
C PRO A 205 -4.06 -17.72 2.92
N LEU A 206 -4.85 -17.99 3.97
CA LEU A 206 -6.22 -18.47 3.83
C LEU A 206 -7.14 -17.41 3.22
N LEU A 207 -6.97 -16.15 3.62
CA LEU A 207 -7.71 -15.03 3.04
C LEU A 207 -7.34 -14.78 1.57
N VAL A 208 -6.08 -15.00 1.19
CA VAL A 208 -5.65 -14.95 -0.22
C VAL A 208 -6.29 -16.08 -1.02
N ASP A 209 -6.27 -17.30 -0.49
CA ASP A 209 -6.87 -18.47 -1.14
C ASP A 209 -8.39 -18.30 -1.28
N GLU A 210 -9.08 -17.82 -0.25
CA GLU A 210 -10.52 -17.52 -0.27
C GLU A 210 -10.86 -16.38 -1.23
N SER A 211 -10.03 -15.33 -1.28
CA SER A 211 -10.21 -14.23 -2.24
C SER A 211 -10.08 -14.73 -3.69
N SER A 212 -9.12 -15.65 -3.94
CA SER A 212 -8.97 -16.27 -5.26
C SER A 212 -10.15 -17.19 -5.57
N PHE A 213 -10.57 -18.03 -4.63
CA PHE A 213 -11.73 -18.89 -4.79
C PHE A 213 -12.98 -18.07 -5.12
N PHE A 214 -13.30 -17.06 -4.31
CA PHE A 214 -14.48 -16.22 -4.51
C PHE A 214 -14.43 -15.46 -5.84
N ALA A 215 -13.25 -14.99 -6.26
CA ALA A 215 -13.07 -14.38 -7.59
C ALA A 215 -13.43 -15.36 -8.72
N HIS A 216 -12.96 -16.60 -8.67
CA HIS A 216 -13.28 -17.60 -9.69
C HIS A 216 -14.74 -18.06 -9.61
N PHE A 217 -15.24 -18.31 -8.39
CA PHE A 217 -16.61 -18.76 -8.11
C PHE A 217 -17.64 -17.74 -8.59
N MET A 218 -17.40 -16.44 -8.38
CA MET A 218 -18.26 -15.39 -8.87
C MET A 218 -17.85 -14.87 -10.26
N CYS A 219 -16.90 -15.53 -10.93
CA CYS A 219 -16.42 -15.22 -12.27
C CYS A 219 -15.87 -13.79 -12.45
N PHE A 220 -15.27 -13.18 -11.43
CA PHE A 220 -14.58 -11.90 -11.56
C PHE A 220 -13.33 -12.05 -12.44
N GLU A 221 -13.14 -11.13 -13.38
CA GLU A 221 -11.98 -11.13 -14.29
C GLU A 221 -10.82 -10.38 -13.62
N VAL A 222 -10.07 -11.06 -12.75
CA VAL A 222 -8.90 -10.49 -12.08
C VAL A 222 -7.63 -11.28 -12.47
N PRO A 223 -6.85 -10.79 -13.46
CA PRO A 223 -5.68 -11.48 -13.99
C PRO A 223 -4.62 -11.85 -12.94
N ALA A 224 -4.55 -11.09 -11.84
CA ALA A 224 -3.57 -11.32 -10.76
C ALA A 224 -3.91 -12.53 -9.87
N LEU A 225 -5.17 -12.96 -9.83
CA LEU A 225 -5.66 -14.05 -8.97
C LEU A 225 -5.86 -15.37 -9.75
N THR A 226 -5.94 -15.31 -11.07
CA THR A 226 -6.06 -16.49 -11.94
C THR A 226 -4.72 -17.21 -12.08
N THR A 227 -4.67 -18.50 -11.72
CA THR A 227 -3.47 -19.34 -11.92
C THR A 227 -3.04 -19.39 -13.40
N PRO A 228 -1.74 -19.56 -13.73
CA PRO A 228 -1.25 -19.67 -15.12
C PRO A 228 -1.69 -20.93 -15.90
N GLY A 229 -2.72 -21.65 -15.44
CA GLY A 229 -3.09 -22.98 -15.95
C GLY A 229 -4.53 -23.11 -16.45
N ALA A 230 -5.37 -22.08 -16.35
CA ALA A 230 -6.70 -22.11 -16.94
C ALA A 230 -6.59 -21.83 -18.44
N VAL A 231 -6.51 -22.92 -19.20
CA VAL A 231 -6.45 -23.00 -20.65
C VAL A 231 -7.42 -21.99 -21.28
N ALA A 232 -6.89 -20.93 -21.88
CA ALA A 232 -7.60 -20.17 -22.89
C ALA A 232 -7.82 -21.11 -24.08
N ASN A 233 -8.93 -21.84 -24.05
CA ASN A 233 -9.38 -22.64 -25.17
C ASN A 233 -9.99 -21.70 -26.20
N GLY A 234 -9.12 -21.06 -26.97
CA GLY A 234 -9.44 -20.21 -28.12
C GLY A 234 -8.35 -20.40 -29.16
N SER A 235 -8.66 -21.21 -30.17
CA SER A 235 -7.79 -21.62 -31.26
C SER A 235 -6.91 -20.49 -31.80
N LYS A 236 -5.59 -20.58 -31.61
CA LYS A 236 -4.62 -19.95 -32.50
C LYS A 236 -4.53 -20.78 -33.78
N GLY A 237 -5.47 -20.55 -34.69
CA GLY A 237 -5.26 -20.83 -36.11
C GLY A 237 -4.48 -19.68 -36.70
N GLY A 238 -3.20 -19.90 -36.99
CA GLY A 238 -2.42 -18.96 -37.77
C GLY A 238 -2.93 -18.93 -39.20
N SER A 239 -3.38 -17.77 -39.66
CA SER A 239 -3.41 -17.43 -41.07
C SER A 239 -2.70 -16.09 -41.21
N ASN A 240 -1.52 -16.12 -41.79
CA ASN A 240 -0.88 -14.92 -42.32
C ASN A 240 -1.67 -14.58 -43.59
N ASP A 241 -2.40 -13.48 -43.59
CA ASP A 241 -2.74 -12.79 -44.82
C ASP A 241 -2.51 -11.29 -44.58
N ASP A 242 -1.69 -10.73 -45.47
CA ASP A 242 -1.36 -9.33 -45.56
C ASP A 242 -2.63 -8.53 -45.92
N ASP A 243 -3.13 -7.70 -45.01
CA ASP A 243 -4.15 -6.70 -45.35
C ASP A 243 -3.92 -5.37 -44.62
N LEU A 244 -4.23 -4.30 -45.35
CA LEU A 244 -3.73 -2.94 -45.21
C LEU A 244 -4.41 -2.17 -44.07
N GLY A 245 -3.59 -1.59 -43.19
CA GLY A 245 -3.77 -0.33 -42.48
C GLY A 245 -5.20 0.15 -42.15
N ILE A 246 -5.84 -0.45 -41.14
CA ILE A 246 -6.78 0.27 -40.28
C ILE A 246 -6.17 0.30 -38.88
N MET A 247 -5.89 1.49 -38.37
CA MET A 247 -5.40 1.67 -37.00
C MET A 247 -6.50 1.27 -36.02
N ASP A 248 -6.37 0.10 -35.39
CA ASP A 248 -7.13 -0.27 -34.18
C ASP A 248 -6.70 0.66 -33.03
N ILE A 249 -7.32 1.83 -32.97
CA ILE A 249 -7.25 2.75 -31.85
C ILE A 249 -8.47 2.42 -30.96
N ASP A 250 -8.18 2.02 -29.71
CA ASP A 250 -8.98 2.21 -28.49
C ASP A 250 -9.58 1.01 -27.71
N ASP A 251 -9.25 -0.25 -28.01
CA ASP A 251 -9.81 -1.39 -27.26
C ASP A 251 -9.04 -1.79 -25.97
N ASN A 252 -7.87 -1.21 -25.73
CA ASN A 252 -7.05 -1.56 -24.58
C ASN A 252 -7.40 -0.74 -23.31
N ASP A 253 -7.87 0.50 -23.48
CA ASP A 253 -8.22 1.39 -22.36
C ASP A 253 -9.55 0.98 -21.69
N SER A 254 -10.50 0.48 -22.48
CA SER A 254 -11.78 -0.04 -22.00
C SER A 254 -11.63 -1.35 -21.18
N LYS A 255 -10.70 -2.23 -21.55
CA LYS A 255 -10.37 -3.47 -20.82
C LYS A 255 -9.66 -3.23 -19.48
N ALA A 256 -8.72 -2.29 -19.44
CA ALA A 256 -8.02 -1.92 -18.22
C ALA A 256 -8.97 -1.26 -17.20
N GLY A 257 -9.86 -0.37 -17.66
CA GLY A 257 -10.90 0.24 -16.83
C GLY A 257 -11.91 -0.78 -16.26
N LYS A 258 -12.33 -1.76 -17.07
CA LYS A 258 -13.24 -2.83 -16.65
C LYS A 258 -12.63 -3.78 -15.62
N THR A 259 -11.35 -4.15 -15.79
CA THR A 259 -10.61 -4.97 -14.82
C THR A 259 -10.49 -4.28 -13.45
N SER A 260 -10.30 -2.95 -13.45
CA SER A 260 -10.27 -2.15 -12.22
C SER A 260 -11.64 -2.10 -11.53
N ALA A 261 -12.72 -1.94 -12.28
CA ALA A 261 -14.08 -1.91 -11.74
C ALA A 261 -14.52 -3.27 -11.16
N ASP A 262 -14.16 -4.37 -11.83
CA ASP A 262 -14.43 -5.74 -11.36
C ASP A 262 -13.65 -6.04 -10.07
N LEU A 263 -12.37 -5.63 -9.99
CA LEU A 263 -11.56 -5.77 -8.79
C LEU A 263 -12.11 -4.95 -7.61
N GLN A 264 -12.62 -3.74 -7.85
CA GLN A 264 -13.28 -2.95 -6.82
C GLN A 264 -14.57 -3.61 -6.31
N SER A 265 -15.37 -4.17 -7.22
CA SER A 265 -16.61 -4.87 -6.88
C SER A 265 -16.35 -6.17 -6.10
N LEU A 266 -15.32 -6.91 -6.48
CA LEU A 266 -14.82 -8.07 -5.76
C LEU A 266 -14.43 -7.68 -4.33
N ASN A 267 -13.62 -6.63 -4.16
CA ASN A 267 -13.15 -6.21 -2.83
C ASN A 267 -14.30 -5.77 -1.93
N ARG A 268 -15.32 -5.07 -2.47
CA ARG A 268 -16.52 -4.71 -1.69
C ARG A 268 -17.29 -5.95 -1.23
N SER A 269 -17.48 -6.91 -2.14
CA SER A 269 -18.20 -8.15 -1.82
C SER A 269 -17.45 -8.98 -0.76
N LEU A 270 -16.12 -9.07 -0.86
CA LEU A 270 -15.28 -9.74 0.14
C LEU A 270 -15.29 -8.99 1.48
N GLN A 271 -15.31 -7.66 1.45
CA GLN A 271 -15.41 -6.84 2.66
C GLN A 271 -16.73 -7.10 3.41
N ASP A 272 -17.85 -7.20 2.68
CA ASP A 272 -19.16 -7.48 3.26
C ASP A 272 -19.24 -8.92 3.78
N LEU A 273 -18.68 -9.89 3.05
CA LEU A 273 -18.68 -11.31 3.44
C LEU A 273 -17.82 -11.59 4.67
N LEU A 274 -16.66 -10.93 4.76
CA LEU A 274 -15.66 -11.15 5.80
C LEU A 274 -15.68 -10.05 6.86
N ASP A 275 -16.77 -9.29 6.95
CA ASP A 275 -16.89 -8.22 7.95
C ASP A 275 -16.74 -8.76 9.37
N GLY A 276 -16.10 -7.97 10.21
CA GLY A 276 -15.77 -8.30 11.59
C GLY A 276 -14.49 -9.14 11.77
N ILE A 277 -13.89 -9.69 10.70
CA ILE A 277 -12.63 -10.44 10.85
C ILE A 277 -11.49 -9.56 11.37
N GLN A 278 -11.50 -8.27 11.02
CA GLN A 278 -10.54 -7.28 11.49
C GLN A 278 -10.56 -7.11 13.02
N GLU A 279 -11.69 -7.35 13.68
CA GLU A 279 -11.85 -7.13 15.12
C GLU A 279 -10.99 -8.10 15.94
N ASP A 280 -10.81 -9.33 15.47
CA ASP A 280 -9.95 -10.31 16.13
C ASP A 280 -8.49 -9.84 16.13
N PHE A 281 -8.03 -9.26 15.01
CA PHE A 281 -6.69 -8.67 14.93
C PHE A 281 -6.58 -7.40 15.77
N TYR A 282 -7.56 -6.50 15.72
CA TYR A 282 -7.59 -5.28 16.52
C TYR A 282 -7.55 -5.57 18.01
N ALA A 283 -8.27 -6.60 18.47
CA ALA A 283 -8.25 -7.03 19.86
C ALA A 283 -6.86 -7.51 20.31
N VAL A 284 -6.08 -8.14 19.42
CA VAL A 284 -4.68 -8.51 19.72
C VAL A 284 -3.77 -7.28 19.71
N VAL A 285 -3.86 -6.43 18.69
CA VAL A 285 -3.04 -5.21 18.58
C VAL A 285 -3.25 -4.30 19.80
N ASP A 286 -4.50 -4.06 20.19
CA ASP A 286 -4.83 -3.22 21.33
C ASP A 286 -4.40 -3.83 22.67
N TRP A 287 -4.40 -5.15 22.77
CA TRP A 287 -3.90 -5.85 23.95
C TRP A 287 -2.38 -5.79 24.04
N ASP A 288 -1.66 -6.07 22.94
CA ASP A 288 -0.20 -5.97 22.87
C ASP A 288 0.27 -4.56 23.21
N TYR A 289 -0.41 -3.53 22.68
CA TYR A 289 -0.14 -2.14 23.01
C TYR A 289 -0.28 -1.82 24.51
N LYS A 290 -1.28 -2.40 25.18
CA LYS A 290 -1.48 -2.22 26.63
C LYS A 290 -0.40 -2.93 27.47
N ILE A 291 0.28 -3.93 26.91
CA ILE A 291 1.38 -4.63 27.58
C ILE A 291 2.66 -3.82 27.43
N ASP A 292 3.08 -3.54 26.20
CA ASP A 292 4.26 -2.73 25.89
C ASP A 292 4.06 -2.02 24.55
N PRO A 293 3.92 -0.67 24.54
CA PRO A 293 3.75 0.10 23.31
C PRO A 293 4.86 -0.10 22.28
N LEU A 294 6.07 -0.50 22.69
CA LEU A 294 7.18 -0.74 21.76
C LEU A 294 6.94 -1.96 20.86
N ARG A 295 6.05 -2.88 21.25
CA ARG A 295 5.64 -4.02 20.41
C ARG A 295 4.97 -3.60 19.10
N CYS A 296 4.42 -2.38 19.05
CA CYS A 296 3.91 -1.82 17.81
C CYS A 296 4.98 -1.77 16.71
N ILE A 297 6.26 -1.59 17.06
CA ILE A 297 7.37 -1.61 16.09
C ILE A 297 7.42 -2.97 15.39
N SER A 298 7.46 -4.06 16.17
CA SER A 298 7.51 -5.41 15.62
C SER A 298 6.24 -5.80 14.86
N MET A 299 5.06 -5.44 15.39
CA MET A 299 3.78 -5.68 14.70
C MET A 299 3.70 -4.93 13.36
N HIS A 300 4.17 -3.67 13.33
CA HIS A 300 4.19 -2.87 12.12
C HIS A 300 5.05 -3.52 11.04
N GLY A 301 6.30 -3.88 11.37
CA GLY A 301 7.19 -4.43 10.36
C GLY A 301 6.82 -5.84 9.87
N ILE A 302 6.15 -6.67 10.69
CA ILE A 302 5.56 -7.93 10.18
C ILE A 302 4.42 -7.61 9.20
N THR A 303 3.55 -6.65 9.53
CA THR A 303 2.42 -6.25 8.68
C THR A 303 2.91 -5.71 7.32
N GLU A 304 3.92 -4.84 7.35
CA GLU A 304 4.56 -4.28 6.15
C GLU A 304 5.25 -5.35 5.29
N ARG A 305 5.84 -6.37 5.92
CA ARG A 305 6.38 -7.53 5.19
C ARG A 305 5.30 -8.30 4.43
N TYR A 306 4.09 -8.39 4.97
CA TYR A 306 2.95 -8.99 4.24
C TYR A 306 2.42 -8.06 3.15
N LEU A 307 2.37 -6.74 3.39
CA LEU A 307 1.96 -5.73 2.41
C LEU A 307 2.90 -5.69 1.19
N SER A 308 4.21 -5.77 1.41
CA SER A 308 5.23 -5.82 0.34
C SER A 308 5.27 -7.16 -0.40
N GLY A 309 4.51 -8.16 0.04
CA GLY A 309 4.43 -9.46 -0.60
C GLY A 309 3.59 -9.43 -1.89
N LYS A 310 4.15 -9.95 -3.00
CA LYS A 310 3.48 -10.05 -4.32
C LYS A 310 2.08 -10.69 -4.31
N LYS A 311 1.77 -11.52 -3.30
CA LYS A 311 0.45 -12.17 -3.14
C LYS A 311 -0.61 -11.24 -2.55
N ALA A 312 -0.24 -10.28 -1.71
CA ALA A 312 -1.16 -9.26 -1.18
C ALA A 312 -1.57 -8.27 -2.28
N ASP A 313 -0.70 -8.03 -3.26
CA ASP A 313 -1.03 -7.21 -4.42
C ASP A 313 -2.08 -7.84 -5.33
N ALA A 314 -2.14 -9.18 -5.40
CA ALA A 314 -3.17 -9.88 -6.14
C ALA A 314 -4.53 -9.88 -5.42
N ALA A 315 -4.53 -10.07 -4.09
CA ALA A 315 -5.74 -10.10 -3.27
C ALA A 315 -6.05 -8.70 -2.69
N GLY A 316 -6.76 -7.87 -3.45
CA GLY A 316 -7.05 -6.47 -3.09
C GLY A 316 -7.64 -6.28 -1.69
N PHE A 317 -8.55 -7.16 -1.26
CA PHE A 317 -9.12 -7.18 0.09
C PHE A 317 -8.06 -7.37 1.18
N VAL A 318 -7.12 -8.32 1.00
CA VAL A 318 -6.05 -8.59 1.96
C VAL A 318 -5.15 -7.37 2.15
N ARG A 319 -4.86 -6.64 1.06
CA ARG A 319 -4.11 -5.38 1.12
C ARG A 319 -4.85 -4.30 1.92
N LEU A 320 -6.16 -4.17 1.73
CA LEU A 320 -6.99 -3.23 2.48
C LEU A 320 -7.02 -3.57 3.97
N LEU A 321 -7.18 -4.85 4.31
CA LEU A 321 -7.14 -5.34 5.70
C LEU A 321 -5.77 -5.04 6.34
N LEU A 322 -4.68 -5.41 5.68
CA LEU A 322 -3.32 -5.16 6.17
C LEU A 322 -3.01 -3.66 6.31
N GLY A 323 -3.46 -2.83 5.37
CA GLY A 323 -3.31 -1.37 5.46
C GLY A 323 -4.12 -0.78 6.62
N ALA A 324 -5.31 -1.31 6.90
CA ALA A 324 -6.10 -0.90 8.06
C ALA A 324 -5.42 -1.31 9.39
N LEU A 325 -4.78 -2.49 9.43
CA LEU A 325 -3.97 -2.94 10.57
C LEU A 325 -2.74 -2.06 10.78
N GLU A 326 -1.99 -1.79 9.72
CA GLU A 326 -0.83 -0.89 9.73
C GLU A 326 -1.21 0.50 10.25
N SER A 327 -2.30 1.09 9.73
CA SER A 327 -2.81 2.40 10.17
C SER A 327 -3.16 2.41 11.66
N ARG A 328 -3.81 1.35 12.16
CA ARG A 328 -4.14 1.22 13.60
C ARG A 328 -2.88 1.12 14.44
N ILE A 329 -1.91 0.28 14.06
CA ILE A 329 -0.64 0.10 14.77
C ILE A 329 0.13 1.43 14.81
N SER A 330 0.26 2.10 13.68
CA SER A 330 0.92 3.41 13.55
C SER A 330 0.24 4.48 14.40
N THR A 331 -1.10 4.47 14.48
CA THR A 331 -1.85 5.39 15.34
C THR A 331 -1.57 5.14 16.82
N GLN A 332 -1.54 3.88 17.26
CA GLN A 332 -1.25 3.53 18.66
C GLN A 332 0.20 3.87 19.04
N PHE A 333 1.16 3.57 18.18
CA PHE A 333 2.56 3.95 18.40
C PHE A 333 2.74 5.46 18.43
N SER A 334 2.11 6.19 17.50
CA SER A 334 2.12 7.66 17.48
C SER A 334 1.53 8.26 18.77
N ARG A 335 0.48 7.65 19.33
CA ARG A 335 -0.07 8.07 20.63
C ARG A 335 0.96 7.92 21.75
N PHE A 336 1.70 6.81 21.77
CA PHE A 336 2.79 6.61 22.74
C PHE A 336 3.88 7.67 22.58
N VAL A 337 4.34 7.93 21.35
CA VAL A 337 5.36 8.96 21.06
C VAL A 337 4.88 10.34 21.50
N ASN A 338 3.64 10.70 21.17
CA ASN A 338 3.04 11.98 21.54
C ASN A 338 2.95 12.15 23.06
N GLU A 339 2.47 11.13 23.77
CA GLU A 339 2.38 11.16 25.23
C GLU A 339 3.77 11.27 25.86
N ALA A 340 4.74 10.52 25.36
CA ALA A 340 6.11 10.57 25.84
C ALA A 340 6.76 11.94 25.61
N CYS A 341 6.54 12.58 24.46
CA CYS A 341 6.93 13.97 24.20
C CYS A 341 6.22 14.95 25.15
N HIS A 342 4.92 14.78 25.36
CA HIS A 342 4.16 15.65 26.25
C HIS A 342 4.64 15.56 27.71
N GLN A 343 5.06 14.37 28.18
CA GLN A 343 5.67 14.23 29.51
C GLN A 343 7.02 14.95 29.62
N ILE A 344 7.81 15.05 28.54
CA ILE A 344 9.06 15.83 28.52
C ILE A 344 8.73 17.32 28.73
N GLU A 345 7.82 17.86 27.92
CA GLU A 345 7.39 19.27 27.99
C GLU A 345 6.72 19.60 29.34
N ARG A 346 5.96 18.67 29.92
CA ARG A 346 5.29 18.88 31.22
C ARG A 346 6.27 18.88 32.39
N ASN A 347 7.34 18.08 32.32
CA ASN A 347 8.37 18.00 33.35
C ASN A 347 9.20 19.30 33.46
N GLU A 348 9.13 20.19 32.46
CA GLU A 348 9.78 21.52 32.47
C GLU A 348 9.47 22.34 33.74
N ARG A 349 8.27 22.22 34.30
CA ARG A 349 7.75 23.17 35.32
C ARG A 349 8.39 23.01 36.70
N ASN A 350 9.04 21.88 36.98
CA ASN A 350 9.47 21.51 38.34
C ASN A 350 10.99 21.33 38.48
N VAL A 351 11.77 21.55 37.41
CA VAL A 351 13.20 21.22 37.40
C VAL A 351 14.04 22.47 37.65
N ARG A 352 14.96 22.41 38.62
CA ARG A 352 16.01 23.41 38.80
C ARG A 352 16.99 23.31 37.63
N GLN A 353 17.38 24.44 37.04
CA GLN A 353 18.29 24.53 35.89
C GLN A 353 19.75 24.29 36.27
N VAL A 354 20.00 23.15 36.91
CA VAL A 354 21.34 22.71 37.31
C VAL A 354 21.44 21.22 37.05
N GLY A 355 22.46 20.82 36.30
CA GLY A 355 22.74 19.43 35.99
C GLY A 355 21.97 18.88 34.79
N VAL A 356 22.18 17.58 34.56
CA VAL A 356 21.62 16.83 33.43
C VAL A 356 20.16 16.51 33.68
N LEU A 357 19.32 16.82 32.70
CA LEU A 357 17.91 16.54 32.69
C LEU A 357 17.66 15.03 32.58
N SER A 358 16.79 14.50 33.45
CA SER A 358 16.57 13.05 33.58
C SER A 358 16.12 12.36 32.29
N TYR A 359 15.48 13.09 31.38
CA TYR A 359 15.02 12.55 30.10
C TYR A 359 16.16 12.28 29.10
N ILE A 360 17.32 12.95 29.23
CA ILE A 360 18.46 12.78 28.33
C ILE A 360 19.03 11.35 28.39
N PRO A 361 19.49 10.83 29.54
CA PRO A 361 20.00 9.46 29.61
C PRO A 361 18.90 8.41 29.41
N ARG A 362 17.64 8.74 29.75
CA ARG A 362 16.50 7.83 29.58
C ARG A 362 16.11 7.65 28.12
N PHE A 363 16.28 8.67 27.28
CA PHE A 363 16.07 8.55 25.85
C PHE A 363 16.99 7.49 25.24
N ALA A 364 18.27 7.44 25.62
CA ALA A 364 19.18 6.41 25.15
C ALA A 364 18.71 4.99 25.52
N THR A 365 18.24 4.79 26.76
CA THR A 365 17.65 3.50 27.18
C THR A 365 16.42 3.14 26.36
N LEU A 366 15.54 4.10 26.08
CA LEU A 366 14.37 3.91 25.23
C LEU A 366 14.78 3.54 23.79
N ALA A 367 15.73 4.27 23.21
CA ALA A 367 16.23 4.01 21.87
C ALA A 367 16.87 2.62 21.75
N THR A 368 17.66 2.18 22.74
CA THR A 368 18.18 0.81 22.79
C THR A 368 17.06 -0.24 22.75
N ARG A 369 15.98 -0.03 23.53
CA ARG A 369 14.82 -0.93 23.49
C ARG A 369 14.08 -0.88 22.16
N MET A 370 13.92 0.29 21.57
CA MET A 370 13.29 0.44 20.25
C MET A 370 14.08 -0.32 19.17
N GLU A 371 15.40 -0.19 19.13
CA GLU A 371 16.25 -0.93 18.17
C GLU A 371 16.17 -2.46 18.34
N GLN A 372 15.92 -2.97 19.56
CA GLN A 372 15.73 -4.41 19.79
C GLN A 372 14.49 -4.96 19.07
N TYR A 373 13.42 -4.15 18.93
CA TYR A 373 12.17 -4.56 18.28
C TYR A 373 12.17 -4.40 16.75
N ILE A 374 13.17 -3.71 16.18
CA ILE A 374 13.27 -3.45 14.72
C ILE A 374 13.83 -4.65 13.95
N GLN A 375 14.61 -5.54 14.58
CA GLN A 375 15.52 -6.49 13.90
C GLN A 375 14.92 -7.16 12.65
N GLY A 376 15.36 -6.71 11.45
CA GLY A 376 14.96 -7.25 10.15
C GLY A 376 13.73 -6.62 9.49
N GLN A 377 13.24 -5.49 10.01
CA GLN A 377 12.03 -4.80 9.58
C GLN A 377 12.30 -3.37 9.09
N SER A 378 11.28 -2.73 8.52
CA SER A 378 11.33 -1.32 8.12
C SER A 378 11.59 -0.40 9.30
N ARG A 379 12.38 0.66 9.05
CA ARG A 379 12.80 1.62 10.06
C ARG A 379 11.95 2.89 10.07
N ASP A 380 11.08 3.08 9.09
CA ASP A 380 10.41 4.37 8.84
C ASP A 380 9.61 4.86 10.06
N LEU A 381 8.87 3.95 10.71
CA LEU A 381 8.08 4.28 11.90
C LEU A 381 8.98 4.74 13.07
N VAL A 382 10.12 4.08 13.27
CA VAL A 382 11.05 4.38 14.36
C VAL A 382 11.87 5.63 14.09
N ASP A 383 12.34 5.81 12.85
CA ASP A 383 13.09 7.00 12.45
C ASP A 383 12.25 8.28 12.54
N GLN A 384 10.94 8.19 12.23
CA GLN A 384 9.97 9.27 12.49
C GLN A 384 9.83 9.57 13.98
N ALA A 385 9.74 8.53 14.83
CA ALA A 385 9.66 8.70 16.27
C ALA A 385 10.93 9.32 16.85
N TYR A 386 12.13 8.91 16.42
CA TYR A 386 13.39 9.53 16.84
C TYR A 386 13.46 10.99 16.47
N THR A 387 13.08 11.33 15.23
CA THR A 387 13.04 12.71 14.77
C THR A 387 12.15 13.54 15.70
N LYS A 388 10.98 13.02 16.06
CA LYS A 388 10.06 13.72 16.96
C LYS A 388 10.58 13.83 18.39
N PHE A 389 11.10 12.73 18.96
CA PHE A 389 11.64 12.70 20.31
C PHE A 389 12.79 13.68 20.47
N VAL A 390 13.81 13.59 19.61
CA VAL A 390 15.00 14.42 19.73
C VAL A 390 14.69 15.89 19.47
N SER A 391 13.80 16.19 18.51
CA SER A 391 13.36 17.57 18.25
C SER A 391 12.69 18.18 19.48
N VAL A 392 11.80 17.45 20.15
CA VAL A 392 11.15 17.91 21.39
C VAL A 392 12.16 18.01 22.54
N LEU A 393 13.07 17.04 22.69
CA LEU A 393 14.13 17.06 23.71
C LEU A 393 15.00 18.32 23.61
N PHE A 394 15.49 18.63 22.41
CA PHE A 394 16.35 19.80 22.17
C PHE A 394 15.57 21.11 22.31
N ALA A 395 14.37 21.21 21.74
CA ALA A 395 13.53 22.40 21.90
C ALA A 395 13.21 22.69 23.38
N THR A 396 12.91 21.64 24.16
CA THR A 396 12.65 21.75 25.60
C THR A 396 13.91 22.18 26.37
N LEU A 397 15.07 21.60 26.04
CA LEU A 397 16.37 21.96 26.64
C LEU A 397 16.70 23.43 26.40
N GLU A 398 16.62 23.90 25.15
CA GLU A 398 16.92 25.29 24.78
C GLU A 398 15.95 26.27 25.46
N LYS A 399 14.66 25.94 25.52
CA LYS A 399 13.66 26.76 26.20
C LYS A 399 13.94 26.87 27.71
N LEU A 400 14.34 25.78 28.36
CA LEU A 400 14.73 25.80 29.77
C LEU A 400 16.02 26.59 30.00
N ALA A 401 16.99 26.52 29.09
CA ALA A 401 18.20 27.33 29.17
C ALA A 401 17.89 28.84 29.12
N GLN A 402 16.90 29.26 28.32
CA GLN A 402 16.52 30.67 28.19
C GLN A 402 15.87 31.27 29.45
N THR A 403 15.37 30.45 30.37
CA THR A 403 14.72 30.96 31.59
C THR A 403 15.69 31.51 32.63
N ASP A 404 16.94 31.04 32.69
CA ASP A 404 18.03 31.68 33.46
C ASP A 404 19.28 31.88 32.56
N PRO A 405 19.40 33.06 31.91
CA PRO A 405 20.50 33.33 30.99
C PRO A 405 21.88 33.33 31.66
N LYS A 406 21.96 33.41 32.99
CA LYS A 406 23.24 33.41 33.71
C LYS A 406 23.94 32.04 33.68
N TYR A 407 23.16 30.96 33.71
CA TYR A 407 23.66 29.59 33.72
C TYR A 407 23.35 28.82 32.43
N ALA A 408 22.70 29.47 31.46
CA ALA A 408 22.26 28.88 30.20
C ALA A 408 23.36 28.09 29.48
N ASP A 409 24.53 28.70 29.24
CA ASP A 409 25.59 28.04 28.47
C ASP A 409 26.16 26.80 29.18
N ILE A 410 26.33 26.84 30.52
CA ILE A 410 26.76 25.68 31.31
C ILE A 410 25.71 24.57 31.24
N PHE A 411 24.45 24.93 31.45
CA PHE A 411 23.34 23.98 31.46
C PHE A 411 23.18 23.27 30.12
N VAL A 412 23.26 24.01 29.01
CA VAL A 412 23.20 23.48 27.65
C VAL A 412 24.41 22.56 27.37
N LEU A 413 25.60 22.98 27.79
CA LEU A 413 26.85 22.21 27.63
C LEU A 413 26.78 20.86 28.36
N GLU A 414 26.38 20.84 29.63
CA GLU A 414 26.26 19.62 30.42
C GLU A 414 25.25 18.64 29.80
N ASN A 415 24.11 19.14 29.31
CA ASN A 415 23.04 18.32 28.76
C ASN A 415 23.38 17.75 27.38
N TYR A 416 23.96 18.54 26.47
CA TYR A 416 24.40 18.02 25.18
C TYR A 416 25.57 17.03 25.33
N ALA A 417 26.51 17.26 26.25
CA ALA A 417 27.55 16.29 26.55
C ALA A 417 26.98 14.97 27.09
N ALA A 418 26.00 15.04 27.99
CA ALA A 418 25.31 13.86 28.48
C ALA A 418 24.55 13.11 27.38
N PHE A 419 23.91 13.84 26.45
CA PHE A 419 23.23 13.26 25.30
C PHE A 419 24.22 12.52 24.39
N GLN A 420 25.35 13.15 24.05
CA GLN A 420 26.39 12.53 23.23
C GLN A 420 26.94 11.26 23.90
N ASN A 421 27.34 11.34 25.17
CA ASN A 421 27.88 10.18 25.89
C ASN A 421 26.87 9.03 25.97
N SER A 422 25.59 9.33 26.14
CA SER A 422 24.55 8.30 26.25
C SER A 422 24.20 7.66 24.90
N LEU A 423 24.34 8.39 23.79
CA LEU A 423 23.90 7.96 22.46
C LEU A 423 25.04 7.45 21.57
N TYR A 424 26.29 7.54 22.01
CA TYR A 424 27.48 7.21 21.21
C TYR A 424 27.38 5.86 20.48
N ASP A 425 27.09 4.78 21.21
CA ASP A 425 27.01 3.43 20.63
C ASP A 425 25.85 3.31 19.62
N LEU A 426 24.70 3.92 19.93
CA LEU A 426 23.53 3.91 19.05
C LEU A 426 23.75 4.76 17.79
N ALA A 427 24.41 5.91 17.91
CA ALA A 427 24.72 6.78 16.78
C ALA A 427 25.64 6.11 15.75
N ASN A 428 26.53 5.21 16.19
CA ASN A 428 27.40 4.46 15.28
C ASN A 428 26.66 3.44 14.40
N VAL A 429 25.50 2.95 14.86
CA VAL A 429 24.74 1.91 14.16
C VAL A 429 23.41 2.41 13.58
N VAL A 430 22.91 3.56 14.05
CA VAL A 430 21.63 4.16 13.64
C VAL A 430 21.86 5.50 12.92
N PRO A 431 21.68 5.55 11.58
CA PRO A 431 21.93 6.76 10.80
C PRO A 431 21.12 7.98 11.22
N THR A 432 19.85 7.77 11.61
CA THR A 432 18.96 8.86 12.05
C THR A 432 19.48 9.52 13.34
N LEU A 433 19.94 8.71 14.29
CA LEU A 433 20.50 9.17 15.56
C LEU A 433 21.89 9.79 15.36
N ALA A 434 22.67 9.31 14.38
CA ALA A 434 23.96 9.92 14.02
C ALA A 434 23.82 11.40 13.63
N LYS A 435 22.80 11.75 12.85
CA LYS A 435 22.52 13.15 12.47
C LYS A 435 22.30 14.02 13.71
N PHE A 436 21.50 13.54 14.65
CA PHE A 436 21.22 14.25 15.90
C PHE A 436 22.42 14.29 16.85
N TYR A 437 23.26 13.26 16.85
CA TYR A 437 24.53 13.24 17.58
C TYR A 437 25.46 14.37 17.08
N HIS A 438 25.59 14.53 15.77
CA HIS A 438 26.38 15.63 15.19
C HIS A 438 25.78 17.01 15.51
N GLN A 439 24.45 17.14 15.43
CA GLN A 439 23.76 18.38 15.82
C GLN A 439 24.02 18.75 17.30
N ALA A 440 23.97 17.76 18.20
CA ALA A 440 24.32 17.97 19.61
C ALA A 440 25.79 18.37 19.79
N SER A 441 26.70 17.82 18.98
CA SER A 441 28.12 18.18 18.99
C SER A 441 28.35 19.64 18.62
N GLU A 442 27.71 20.10 17.55
CA GLU A 442 27.83 21.48 17.11
C GLU A 442 27.26 22.43 18.17
N ALA A 443 26.07 22.11 18.74
CA ALA A 443 25.46 22.91 19.79
C ALA A 443 26.33 22.97 21.06
N TYR A 444 26.94 21.84 21.44
CA TYR A 444 27.90 21.76 22.54
C TYR A 444 29.13 22.65 22.31
N GLU A 445 29.76 22.58 21.13
CA GLU A 445 30.94 23.39 20.80
C GLU A 445 30.63 24.89 20.80
N GLN A 446 29.45 25.27 20.27
CA GLN A 446 28.97 26.65 20.30
C GLN A 446 28.74 27.15 21.73
N ALA A 447 28.06 26.37 22.58
CA ALA A 447 27.84 26.71 23.99
C ALA A 447 29.17 26.82 24.77
N CYS A 448 30.11 25.90 24.52
CA CYS A 448 31.46 25.93 25.10
C CYS A 448 32.21 27.22 24.72
N THR A 449 32.18 27.60 23.44
CA THR A 449 32.84 28.83 22.96
C THR A 449 32.24 30.08 23.62
N ARG A 450 30.91 30.16 23.74
CA ARG A 450 30.22 31.27 24.42
C ARG A 450 30.56 31.31 25.91
N HIS A 451 30.54 30.17 26.58
CA HIS A 451 30.85 30.06 27.99
C HIS A 451 32.29 30.49 28.31
N ILE A 452 33.27 29.99 27.54
CA ILE A 452 34.68 30.39 27.67
C ILE A 452 34.83 31.89 27.45
N SER A 453 34.19 32.43 26.41
CA SER A 453 34.22 33.87 26.14
C SER A 453 33.65 34.67 27.31
N MET A 454 32.51 34.25 27.87
CA MET A 454 31.89 34.88 29.04
C MET A 454 32.83 34.86 30.26
N ILE A 455 33.47 33.73 30.55
CA ILE A 455 34.46 33.61 31.63
C ILE A 455 35.63 34.58 31.39
N ILE A 456 36.18 34.62 30.18
CA ILE A 456 37.29 35.51 29.84
C ILE A 456 36.88 36.97 30.05
N TYR A 457 35.71 37.39 29.55
CA TYR A 457 35.21 38.75 29.74
C TYR A 457 35.00 39.10 31.21
N TYR A 458 34.46 38.17 32.02
CA TYR A 458 34.20 38.42 33.44
C TYR A 458 35.49 38.47 34.25
N GLN A 459 36.41 37.54 34.01
CA GLN A 459 37.67 37.43 34.76
C GLN A 459 38.65 38.55 34.41
N PHE A 460 38.69 38.96 33.13
CA PHE A 460 39.60 39.98 32.62
C PHE A 460 38.89 41.32 32.35
N GLU A 461 37.68 41.54 32.89
CA GLU A 461 36.87 42.73 32.63
C GLU A 461 37.67 44.02 32.86
N ARG A 462 38.39 44.08 33.98
CA ARG A 462 39.25 45.23 34.32
C ARG A 462 40.40 45.41 33.33
N LEU A 463 40.99 44.33 32.83
CA LEU A 463 42.06 44.38 31.83
C LEU A 463 41.53 44.96 30.52
N PHE A 464 40.36 44.50 30.07
CA PHE A 464 39.71 45.02 28.86
C PHE A 464 39.25 46.47 29.02
N GLN A 465 38.76 46.87 30.20
CA GLN A 465 38.45 48.27 30.50
C GLN A 465 39.69 49.16 30.48
N ILE A 466 40.83 48.68 31.00
CA ILE A 466 42.12 49.40 30.92
C ILE A 466 42.58 49.52 29.47
N ALA A 467 42.53 48.43 28.69
CA ALA A 467 42.91 48.44 27.28
C ALA A 467 42.06 49.44 26.47
N ARG A 468 40.74 49.46 26.68
CA ARG A 468 39.84 50.45 26.07
C ARG A 468 40.18 51.89 26.47
N LYS A 469 40.41 52.14 27.75
CA LYS A 469 40.81 53.48 28.22
C LYS A 469 42.14 53.93 27.63
N ILE A 470 43.09 53.01 27.43
CA ILE A 470 44.37 53.31 26.77
C ILE A 470 44.14 53.62 25.29
N GLU A 471 43.33 52.84 24.58
CA GLU A 471 42.97 53.13 23.18
C GLU A 471 42.27 54.49 23.04
N ASP A 472 41.29 54.79 23.89
CA ASP A 472 40.61 56.08 23.93
C ASP A 472 41.58 57.23 24.24
N LEU A 473 42.54 57.01 25.15
CA LEU A 473 43.61 57.97 25.44
C LEU A 473 44.52 58.17 24.24
N VAL A 474 44.95 57.12 23.55
CA VAL A 474 45.78 57.21 22.34
C VAL A 474 45.04 57.92 21.20
N HIS A 475 43.74 57.67 21.04
CA HIS A 475 42.90 58.34 20.05
C HIS A 475 42.63 59.82 20.40
N ASN A 476 42.57 60.16 21.69
CA ASN A 476 42.40 61.55 22.14
C ASN A 476 43.72 62.33 22.19
N PHE A 477 44.85 61.68 22.51
CA PHE A 477 46.19 62.28 22.43
C PHE A 477 46.54 62.60 20.98
N SER A 478 46.26 61.70 20.03
CA SER A 478 46.50 61.98 18.61
C SER A 478 45.70 63.21 18.12
N ARG A 479 44.46 63.42 18.60
CA ARG A 479 43.67 64.63 18.28
C ARG A 479 44.18 65.90 18.96
N ARG A 480 44.61 65.84 20.23
CA ARG A 480 45.11 67.02 20.96
C ARG A 480 46.49 67.46 20.48
N ASP A 481 47.36 66.53 20.13
CA ASP A 481 48.69 66.86 19.63
C ASP A 481 48.64 67.38 18.18
N ILE A 482 47.68 66.93 17.35
CA ILE A 482 47.42 67.54 16.03
C ILE A 482 46.89 68.98 16.17
N GLN A 483 46.05 69.28 17.17
CA GLN A 483 45.57 70.65 17.41
C GLN A 483 46.68 71.56 17.96
N THR A 484 47.53 71.05 18.85
CA THR A 484 48.61 71.85 19.47
C THR A 484 49.80 72.08 18.51
N ILE A 485 50.00 71.21 17.51
CA ILE A 485 50.96 71.42 16.42
C ILE A 485 50.38 72.32 15.31
N ALA A 486 49.05 72.45 15.20
CA ALA A 486 48.42 73.39 14.27
C ALA A 486 48.31 74.82 14.82
N ASP A 487 48.39 75.00 16.14
CA ASP A 487 48.31 76.30 16.84
C ASP A 487 49.70 76.87 17.24
N CYS A 488 50.82 76.22 16.85
CA CYS A 488 52.18 76.76 16.87
C CYS A 488 52.68 76.98 15.44
#